data_AF-A0A1B6K0X2-F1
#
_entry.id   AF-A0A1B6K0X2-F1
#
_cell.length_a   1.000
_cell.length_b   1.000
_cell.length_c   1.000
_cell.angle_alpha   90.00
_cell.angle_beta   90.00
_cell.angle_gamma   90.00
#
_symmetry.space_group_name_H-M   'P 1'
#
loop_
_entity.id
_entity.type
_entity.pdbx_description
1 polymer ?
#
loop_
_entity_poly.entity_id
_entity_poly.type
_entity_poly.pdbx_seq_one_letter_code
_entity_poly.pdbx_strand_id
1 'polypeptide(L)'
;EKEVSAFSTWEKELHKIVFDPRYLLLTSKERKQVFDKYVKERAEEERREKRNKLKERKDEYRRLMEEASLHGKSSFGDFAQKYGKDDRFKNIEKMRERESLFNEFLLEVRKREKEEKNLRREQVKRDFFSLLREHSEIDRHSRWSDAKKRVDSDPRYKNVDSSAVREDWFREYLKILKDERKREKERDRERRDKDRRDKGEKGDRGDKEKETKVENESEQDAETDAEQEKEKEKEKAARVEASLREREKEVQRTLAVHLRDRDNEREQHKHDEAVQHFKALLADLVRNSELVWREAKRQLRKDHRWELAELLEREEKEKLFTEHIEQLSKKKKEKFRELLNETQDVTLSSSWKEVRKLIKDDPRYSKFSSSEKKCEREFKDYIKDKMVAAKADIRELLQETKLITHKTLTMVKENEGAMKEIEEILKKDKRYLELDHIPEERQELVMGYLEDLEKRGPPPPPTASEPSRRSTK
;
A
#
# COMPACT_ATOMS: atom_id res chain seq x y z
N GLU A 1 25.94 42.96 7.05
CA GLU A 1 26.76 44.17 7.25
C GLU A 1 26.61 44.78 8.64
N LYS A 2 25.41 45.14 9.12
CA LYS A 2 25.22 45.76 10.45
C LYS A 2 25.01 44.77 11.61
N GLU A 3 25.33 43.48 11.42
CA GLU A 3 25.21 42.42 12.43
C GLU A 3 23.88 42.44 13.22
N VAL A 4 22.78 42.62 12.49
CA VAL A 4 21.42 42.58 13.02
C VAL A 4 21.07 41.13 13.32
N SER A 5 20.71 40.84 14.57
CA SER A 5 20.40 39.46 14.98
C SER A 5 19.01 39.03 14.50
N ALA A 6 18.95 37.86 13.86
CA ALA A 6 17.71 37.20 13.46
C ALA A 6 16.92 36.56 14.63
N PHE A 7 17.39 36.70 15.86
CA PHE A 7 16.72 36.19 17.07
C PHE A 7 16.41 37.28 18.09
N SER A 8 16.58 38.55 17.71
CA SER A 8 16.35 39.73 18.54
C SER A 8 15.14 40.52 18.03
N THR A 9 14.60 41.44 18.85
CA THR A 9 13.41 42.22 18.49
C THR A 9 13.76 43.49 17.71
N TRP A 10 12.80 44.01 16.94
CA TRP A 10 12.95 45.25 16.17
C TRP A 10 13.49 46.40 17.03
N GLU A 11 12.91 46.62 18.20
CA GLU A 11 13.29 47.71 19.11
C GLU A 11 14.74 47.57 19.61
N LYS A 12 15.19 46.32 19.82
CA LYS A 12 16.54 46.03 20.29
C LYS A 12 17.59 46.19 19.19
N GLU A 13 17.24 45.90 17.93
CA GLU A 13 18.18 46.01 16.81
C GLU A 13 18.10 47.36 16.08
N LEU A 14 17.06 48.16 16.33
CA LEU A 14 16.81 49.44 15.66
C LEU A 14 18.01 50.38 15.71
N HIS A 15 18.67 50.48 16.87
CA HIS A 15 19.83 51.36 17.05
C HIS A 15 21.01 51.03 16.12
N LYS A 16 21.09 49.78 15.63
CA LYS A 16 22.15 49.34 14.69
C LYS A 16 21.89 49.77 13.24
N ILE A 17 20.65 50.08 12.89
CA ILE A 17 20.22 50.39 11.52
C ILE A 17 19.71 51.82 11.36
N VAL A 18 19.31 52.51 12.44
CA VAL A 18 18.71 53.86 12.39
C VAL A 18 19.64 54.92 11.81
N PHE A 19 20.96 54.74 11.96
CA PHE A 19 21.99 55.64 11.43
C PHE A 19 22.49 55.25 10.03
N ASP A 20 21.98 54.15 9.44
CA ASP A 20 22.35 53.77 8.08
C ASP A 20 21.62 54.69 7.08
N PRO A 21 22.31 55.32 6.11
CA PRO A 21 21.65 56.21 5.13
C PRO A 21 20.49 55.56 4.38
N ARG A 22 20.53 54.23 4.19
CA ARG A 22 19.46 53.46 3.54
C ARG A 22 18.19 53.37 4.38
N TYR A 23 18.28 53.58 5.69
CA TYR A 23 17.14 53.54 6.61
C TYR A 23 16.09 54.58 6.22
N LEU A 24 16.51 55.79 5.80
CA LEU A 24 15.62 56.87 5.40
C LEU A 24 14.93 56.65 4.05
N LEU A 25 15.41 55.71 3.23
CA LEU A 25 14.84 55.41 1.90
C LEU A 25 13.52 54.63 1.96
N LEU A 26 13.20 54.05 3.12
CA LEU A 26 11.99 53.26 3.34
C LEU A 26 11.04 54.01 4.28
N THR A 27 9.73 53.84 4.10
CA THR A 27 8.72 54.34 5.04
C THR A 27 8.73 53.54 6.35
N SER A 28 8.15 54.08 7.43
CA SER A 28 8.09 53.38 8.72
C SER A 28 7.45 51.98 8.63
N LYS A 29 6.49 51.79 7.72
CA LYS A 29 5.82 50.49 7.50
C LYS A 29 6.75 49.52 6.76
N GLU A 30 7.40 49.98 5.69
CA GLU A 30 8.31 49.17 4.89
C GLU A 30 9.56 48.76 5.67
N ARG A 31 10.10 49.64 6.52
CA ARG A 31 11.25 49.33 7.40
C ARG A 31 11.01 48.10 8.26
N LYS A 32 9.84 48.05 8.92
CA LYS A 32 9.45 46.92 9.76
C LYS A 32 9.22 45.65 8.93
N GLN A 33 8.58 45.76 7.75
CA GLN A 33 8.37 44.62 6.85
C GLN A 33 9.69 44.03 6.33
N VAL A 34 10.64 44.87 5.91
CA VAL A 34 11.95 44.43 5.43
C VAL A 34 12.76 43.78 6.56
N PHE A 35 12.68 44.32 7.78
CA PHE A 35 13.31 43.71 8.94
C PHE A 35 12.70 42.35 9.29
N ASP A 36 11.37 42.23 9.35
CA ASP A 36 10.70 40.96 9.64
C ASP A 36 11.04 39.90 8.57
N LYS A 37 11.11 40.31 7.30
CA LYS A 37 11.57 39.45 6.20
C LYS A 37 13.03 39.02 6.38
N TYR A 38 13.95 39.95 6.66
CA TYR A 38 15.35 39.65 6.91
C TYR A 38 15.54 38.69 8.09
N VAL A 39 14.88 38.96 9.22
CA VAL A 39 14.91 38.11 10.41
C VAL A 39 14.46 36.69 10.08
N LYS A 40 13.37 36.56 9.32
CA LYS A 40 12.87 35.25 8.87
C LYS A 40 13.88 34.54 7.97
N GLU A 41 14.35 35.20 6.92
CA GLU A 41 15.29 34.64 5.94
C GLU A 41 16.61 34.24 6.59
N ARG A 42 17.17 35.08 7.49
CA ARG A 42 18.42 34.77 8.18
C ARG A 42 18.28 33.63 9.18
N ALA A 43 17.17 33.58 9.92
CA ALA A 43 16.92 32.47 10.83
C ALA A 43 16.71 31.16 10.07
N GLU A 44 16.10 31.19 8.89
CA GLU A 44 15.98 30.02 8.00
C GLU A 44 17.33 29.62 7.40
N GLU A 45 18.15 30.59 6.99
CA GLU A 45 19.49 30.37 6.44
C GLU A 45 20.44 29.73 7.46
N GLU A 46 20.52 30.26 8.69
CA GLU A 46 21.37 29.67 9.74
C GLU A 46 20.93 28.24 10.11
N ARG A 47 19.62 27.98 10.16
CA ARG A 47 19.10 26.61 10.37
C ARG A 47 19.47 25.70 9.22
N ARG A 48 19.37 26.19 7.97
CA ARG A 48 19.77 25.45 6.76
C ARG A 48 21.26 25.15 6.76
N GLU A 49 22.12 26.10 7.11
CA GLU A 49 23.57 25.90 7.22
C GLU A 49 23.91 24.84 8.28
N LYS A 50 23.25 24.88 9.45
CA LYS A 50 23.43 23.86 10.49
C LYS A 50 22.98 22.47 10.04
N ARG A 51 21.85 22.37 9.33
CA ARG A 51 21.38 21.11 8.72
C ARG A 51 22.36 20.59 7.66
N ASN A 52 22.83 21.46 6.77
CA ASN A 52 23.76 21.12 5.70
C ASN A 52 25.09 20.62 6.26
N LYS A 53 25.64 21.29 7.28
CA LYS A 53 26.88 20.86 7.94
C LYS A 53 26.74 19.50 8.62
N LEU A 54 25.59 19.21 9.23
CA LEU A 54 25.32 17.89 9.82
C LEU A 54 25.21 16.81 8.73
N LYS A 55 24.53 17.13 7.62
CA LYS A 55 24.42 16.23 6.47
C LYS A 55 25.79 15.93 5.85
N GLU A 56 26.61 16.95 5.65
CA GLU A 56 27.98 16.82 5.13
C GLU A 56 28.84 15.89 5.99
N ARG A 57 28.79 16.03 7.32
CA ARG A 57 29.48 15.11 8.25
C ARG A 57 29.01 13.66 8.09
N LYS A 58 27.72 13.44 7.88
CA LYS A 58 27.16 12.09 7.64
C LYS A 58 27.59 11.55 6.28
N ASP A 59 27.61 12.39 5.24
CA ASP A 59 28.03 12.01 3.90
C ASP A 59 29.54 11.69 3.85
N GLU A 60 30.36 12.41 4.60
CA GLU A 60 31.78 12.07 4.80
C GLU A 60 31.98 10.74 5.52
N TYR A 61 31.21 10.48 6.58
CA TYR A 61 31.23 9.19 7.27
C TYR A 61 30.78 8.05 6.35
N ARG A 62 29.80 8.29 5.48
CA ARG A 62 29.35 7.34 4.46
C ARG A 62 30.45 7.07 3.43
N ARG A 63 31.13 8.11 2.92
CA ARG A 63 32.27 7.95 2.00
C ARG A 63 33.40 7.12 2.61
N LEU A 64 33.69 7.32 3.90
CA LEU A 64 34.65 6.48 4.63
C LEU A 64 34.25 4.99 4.61
N MET A 65 32.95 4.69 4.81
CA MET A 65 32.44 3.32 4.76
C MET A 65 32.48 2.71 3.35
N GLU A 66 32.29 3.52 2.31
CA GLU A 66 32.43 3.10 0.91
C GLU A 66 33.89 2.78 0.56
N GLU A 67 34.83 3.66 0.93
CA GLU A 67 36.26 3.45 0.75
C GLU A 67 36.77 2.23 1.54
N ALA A 68 36.16 1.94 2.69
CA ALA A 68 36.48 0.79 3.51
C ALA A 68 36.11 -0.56 2.86
N SER A 69 35.41 -0.56 1.72
CA SER A 69 35.04 -1.77 0.96
C SER A 69 34.36 -2.82 1.83
N LEU A 70 33.38 -2.37 2.62
CA LEU A 70 32.61 -3.23 3.52
C LEU A 70 31.74 -4.20 2.74
N HIS A 71 31.56 -5.41 3.28
CA HIS A 71 30.72 -6.46 2.71
C HIS A 71 29.70 -6.95 3.74
N GLY A 72 28.71 -7.76 3.34
CA GLY A 72 27.61 -8.16 4.23
C GLY A 72 27.96 -8.87 5.55
N LYS A 73 29.22 -9.23 5.82
CA LYS A 73 29.67 -9.80 7.11
C LYS A 73 30.61 -8.90 7.90
N SER A 74 30.92 -7.69 7.42
CA SER A 74 31.77 -6.75 8.14
C SER A 74 31.15 -6.36 9.48
N SER A 75 31.96 -6.26 10.54
CA SER A 75 31.51 -5.88 11.88
C SER A 75 31.83 -4.42 12.18
N PHE A 76 30.99 -3.77 12.99
CA PHE A 76 31.25 -2.40 13.43
C PHE A 76 32.52 -2.33 14.30
N GLY A 77 32.81 -3.36 15.10
CA GLY A 77 34.00 -3.43 15.93
C GLY A 77 35.28 -3.34 15.11
N ASP A 78 35.39 -4.15 14.05
CA ASP A 78 36.56 -4.15 13.16
C ASP A 78 36.71 -2.82 12.41
N PHE A 79 35.58 -2.26 11.96
CA PHE A 79 35.56 -0.96 11.30
C PHE A 79 36.00 0.17 12.24
N ALA A 80 35.46 0.22 13.46
CA ALA A 80 35.81 1.23 14.46
C ALA A 80 37.26 1.10 14.92
N GLN A 81 37.78 -0.13 15.04
CA GLN A 81 39.18 -0.37 15.38
C GLN A 81 40.12 0.14 14.28
N LYS A 82 39.76 -0.09 13.01
CA LYS A 82 40.58 0.32 11.86
C LYS A 82 40.52 1.83 11.57
N TYR A 83 39.34 2.43 11.68
CA TYR A 83 39.09 3.82 11.26
C TYR A 83 38.83 4.79 12.43
N GLY A 84 38.96 4.36 13.68
CA GLY A 84 38.67 5.19 14.86
C GLY A 84 39.51 6.47 14.98
N LYS A 85 40.66 6.54 14.28
CA LYS A 85 41.52 7.73 14.22
C LYS A 85 41.16 8.69 13.08
N ASP A 86 40.35 8.26 12.11
CA ASP A 86 39.93 9.08 10.95
C ASP A 86 39.03 10.24 11.40
N ASP A 87 39.26 11.43 10.85
CA ASP A 87 38.50 12.62 11.24
C ASP A 87 37.03 12.51 10.82
N ARG A 88 36.72 11.85 9.71
CA ARG A 88 35.34 11.58 9.26
C ARG A 88 34.62 10.66 10.25
N PHE A 89 35.34 9.72 10.86
CA PHE A 89 34.82 8.87 11.94
C PHE A 89 34.54 9.66 13.23
N LYS A 90 35.45 10.56 13.60
CA LYS A 90 35.34 11.38 14.82
C LYS A 90 34.28 12.48 14.72
N ASN A 91 34.05 13.03 13.52
CA ASN A 91 33.08 14.10 13.24
C ASN A 91 31.65 13.75 13.63
N ILE A 92 31.32 12.45 13.69
CA ILE A 92 30.10 11.96 14.32
C ILE A 92 30.38 11.78 15.81
N GLU A 93 29.93 12.71 16.64
CA GLU A 93 30.32 12.76 18.06
C GLU A 93 29.79 11.56 18.89
N LYS A 94 28.58 11.08 18.58
CA LYS A 94 27.91 10.04 19.37
C LYS A 94 28.25 8.65 18.86
N MET A 95 28.83 7.80 19.73
CA MET A 95 29.17 6.41 19.38
C MET A 95 27.97 5.59 18.89
N ARG A 96 26.81 5.76 19.53
CA ARG A 96 25.56 5.11 19.10
C ARG A 96 25.10 5.55 17.70
N GLU A 97 25.37 6.80 17.33
CA GLU A 97 25.05 7.31 15.99
C GLU A 97 26.00 6.72 14.93
N ARG A 98 27.30 6.60 15.26
CA ARG A 98 28.28 5.92 14.39
C ARG A 98 27.87 4.49 14.07
N GLU A 99 27.48 3.74 15.09
CA GLU A 99 27.04 2.34 14.94
C GLU A 99 25.71 2.25 14.17
N SER A 100 24.77 3.17 14.42
CA SER A 100 23.51 3.23 13.67
C SER A 100 23.74 3.46 12.18
N LEU A 101 24.56 4.46 11.83
CA LEU A 101 24.89 4.79 10.43
C LEU A 101 25.65 3.64 9.75
N PHE A 102 26.51 2.95 10.48
CA PHE A 102 27.21 1.76 9.99
C PHE A 102 26.25 0.61 9.72
N ASN A 103 25.32 0.32 10.63
CA ASN A 103 24.35 -0.76 10.46
C ASN A 103 23.40 -0.47 9.29
N GLU A 104 22.98 0.78 9.12
CA GLU A 104 22.19 1.23 7.97
C GLU A 104 22.96 1.01 6.65
N PHE A 105 24.21 1.47 6.56
CA PHE A 105 25.06 1.26 5.40
C PHE A 105 25.26 -0.24 5.11
N LEU A 106 25.47 -1.07 6.14
CA LEU A 106 25.67 -2.50 5.98
C LEU A 106 24.40 -3.22 5.49
N LEU A 107 23.21 -2.74 5.86
CA LEU A 107 21.95 -3.22 5.29
C LEU A 107 21.83 -2.87 3.81
N GLU A 108 22.21 -1.65 3.42
CA GLU A 108 22.26 -1.24 2.01
C GLU A 108 23.25 -2.09 1.21
N VAL A 109 24.45 -2.35 1.75
CA VAL A 109 25.45 -3.23 1.15
C VAL A 109 24.89 -4.63 0.91
N ARG A 110 24.26 -5.25 1.93
CA ARG A 110 23.64 -6.59 1.79
C ARG A 110 22.52 -6.60 0.75
N LYS A 111 21.71 -5.53 0.71
CA LYS A 111 20.64 -5.39 -0.27
C LYS A 111 21.21 -5.29 -1.69
N ARG A 112 22.21 -4.45 -1.89
CA ARG A 112 22.91 -4.29 -3.18
C ARG A 112 23.58 -5.58 -3.64
N GLU A 113 24.30 -6.28 -2.75
CA GLU A 113 24.92 -7.58 -3.06
C GLU A 113 23.87 -8.63 -3.49
N LYS A 114 22.71 -8.65 -2.82
CA LYS A 114 21.59 -9.54 -3.16
C LYS A 114 20.97 -9.17 -4.52
N GLU A 115 20.75 -7.89 -4.78
CA GLU A 115 20.22 -7.38 -6.04
C GLU A 115 21.16 -7.65 -7.21
N GLU A 116 22.47 -7.42 -7.03
CA GLU A 116 23.49 -7.71 -8.05
C GLU A 116 23.56 -9.21 -8.35
N LYS A 117 23.51 -10.07 -7.32
CA LYS A 117 23.43 -11.53 -7.50
C LYS A 117 22.17 -11.94 -8.27
N ASN A 118 21.03 -11.32 -7.97
CA ASN A 118 19.78 -11.58 -8.68
C ASN A 118 19.86 -11.11 -10.13
N LEU A 119 20.36 -9.90 -10.39
CA LEU A 119 20.52 -9.34 -11.73
C LEU A 119 21.46 -10.21 -12.57
N ARG A 120 22.55 -10.69 -11.98
CA ARG A 120 23.47 -11.63 -12.64
C ARG A 120 22.77 -12.95 -12.98
N ARG A 121 21.97 -13.50 -12.05
CA ARG A 121 21.16 -14.72 -12.31
C ARG A 121 20.15 -14.50 -13.42
N GLU A 122 19.47 -13.35 -13.44
CA GLU A 122 18.53 -12.99 -14.49
C GLU A 122 19.21 -12.79 -15.84
N GLN A 123 20.40 -12.17 -15.87
CA GLN A 123 21.20 -12.06 -17.09
C GLN A 123 21.56 -13.44 -17.64
N VAL A 124 22.09 -14.32 -16.80
CA VAL A 124 22.41 -15.71 -17.19
C VAL A 124 21.16 -16.44 -17.69
N LYS A 125 20.00 -16.22 -17.08
CA LYS A 125 18.72 -16.77 -17.55
C LYS A 125 18.31 -16.22 -18.91
N ARG A 126 18.45 -14.91 -19.14
CA ARG A 126 18.18 -14.28 -20.43
C ARG A 126 19.09 -14.84 -21.53
N ASP A 127 20.38 -14.97 -21.24
CA ASP A 127 21.34 -15.52 -22.19
C ASP A 127 21.02 -16.98 -22.53
N PHE A 128 20.62 -17.77 -21.53
CA PHE A 128 20.15 -19.15 -21.71
C PHE A 128 18.88 -19.22 -22.57
N PHE A 129 17.93 -18.31 -22.37
CA PHE A 129 16.72 -18.24 -23.20
C PHE A 129 17.02 -17.78 -24.63
N SER A 130 17.98 -16.86 -24.82
CA SER A 130 18.45 -16.47 -26.16
C SER A 130 19.02 -17.67 -26.91
N LEU A 131 19.88 -18.45 -26.23
CA LEU A 131 20.43 -19.69 -26.78
C LEU A 131 19.33 -20.66 -27.22
N LEU A 132 18.32 -20.89 -26.37
CA LEU A 132 17.19 -21.76 -26.71
C LEU A 132 16.36 -21.23 -27.88
N ARG A 133 16.23 -19.90 -28.01
CA ARG A 133 15.50 -19.24 -29.11
C ARG A 133 16.23 -19.32 -30.44
N GLU A 134 17.55 -19.24 -30.42
CA GLU A 134 18.40 -19.36 -31.63
C GLU A 134 18.30 -20.76 -32.26
N HIS A 135 17.87 -21.77 -31.49
CA HIS A 135 17.68 -23.13 -31.96
C HIS A 135 16.23 -23.34 -32.40
N SER A 136 15.93 -23.06 -33.67
CA SER A 136 14.59 -23.16 -34.26
C SER A 136 13.96 -24.57 -34.21
N GLU A 137 14.77 -25.61 -33.95
CA GLU A 137 14.30 -26.99 -33.75
C GLU A 137 13.67 -27.22 -32.38
N ILE A 138 13.83 -26.29 -31.42
CA ILE A 138 13.23 -26.38 -30.09
C ILE A 138 11.81 -25.80 -30.15
N ASP A 139 10.83 -26.69 -30.13
CA ASP A 139 9.41 -26.37 -30.10
C ASP A 139 8.77 -26.67 -28.73
N ARG A 140 7.48 -26.31 -28.58
CA ARG A 140 6.71 -26.51 -27.35
C ARG A 140 6.59 -27.98 -26.87
N HIS A 141 6.90 -28.95 -27.72
CA HIS A 141 6.79 -30.38 -27.46
C HIS A 141 8.15 -31.05 -27.29
N SER A 142 9.23 -30.28 -27.42
CA SER A 142 10.60 -30.74 -27.34
C SER A 142 10.93 -31.28 -25.95
N ARG A 143 11.67 -32.39 -25.90
CA ARG A 143 12.13 -33.00 -24.65
C ARG A 143 13.48 -32.44 -24.25
N TRP A 144 13.70 -32.30 -22.95
CA TRP A 144 14.94 -31.77 -22.39
C TRP A 144 16.19 -32.53 -22.87
N SER A 145 16.10 -33.86 -23.00
CA SER A 145 17.19 -34.71 -23.48
C SER A 145 17.67 -34.35 -24.89
N ASP A 146 16.75 -33.94 -25.76
CA ASP A 146 17.03 -33.66 -27.17
C ASP A 146 17.50 -32.23 -27.36
N ALA A 147 16.93 -31.29 -26.60
CA ALA A 147 17.41 -29.92 -26.53
C ALA A 147 18.83 -29.86 -25.97
N LYS A 148 19.11 -30.57 -24.87
CA LYS A 148 20.42 -30.59 -24.19
C LYS A 148 21.56 -30.95 -25.14
N LYS A 149 21.42 -32.00 -25.96
CA LYS A 149 22.46 -32.45 -26.91
C LYS A 149 22.85 -31.39 -27.95
N ARG A 150 22.00 -30.37 -28.15
CA ARG A 150 22.23 -29.30 -29.12
C ARG A 150 22.91 -28.09 -28.49
N VAL A 151 22.59 -27.81 -27.22
CA VAL A 151 23.02 -26.59 -26.52
C VAL A 151 24.15 -26.80 -25.51
N ASP A 152 24.56 -28.05 -25.22
CA ASP A 152 25.49 -28.38 -24.14
C ASP A 152 26.93 -27.85 -24.32
N SER A 153 27.32 -27.59 -25.56
CA SER A 153 28.64 -27.04 -25.90
C SER A 153 28.76 -25.53 -25.69
N ASP A 154 27.64 -24.79 -25.71
CA ASP A 154 27.58 -23.33 -25.69
C ASP A 154 27.97 -22.75 -24.31
N PRO A 155 28.79 -21.68 -24.26
CA PRO A 155 29.16 -21.02 -23.00
C PRO A 155 27.97 -20.59 -22.14
N ARG A 156 26.87 -20.11 -22.74
CA ARG A 156 25.64 -19.66 -22.05
C ARG A 156 24.92 -20.83 -21.37
N TYR A 157 25.01 -22.04 -21.92
CA TYR A 157 24.55 -23.26 -21.25
C TYR A 157 25.43 -23.61 -20.05
N LYS A 158 26.76 -23.54 -20.22
CA LYS A 158 27.74 -23.86 -19.17
C LYS A 158 27.69 -22.87 -18.00
N ASN A 159 27.35 -21.61 -18.25
CA ASN A 159 27.19 -20.56 -17.23
C ASN A 159 26.02 -20.78 -16.26
N VAL A 160 25.13 -21.75 -16.54
CA VAL A 160 24.08 -22.16 -15.60
C VAL A 160 24.63 -23.29 -14.72
N ASP A 161 24.89 -23.03 -13.45
CA ASP A 161 25.70 -23.93 -12.61
C ASP A 161 25.07 -25.31 -12.35
N SER A 162 23.74 -25.43 -12.35
CA SER A 162 23.03 -26.66 -11.97
C SER A 162 22.20 -27.25 -13.11
N SER A 163 22.32 -28.56 -13.32
CA SER A 163 21.50 -29.29 -14.31
C SER A 163 20.00 -29.20 -14.01
N ALA A 164 19.60 -29.13 -12.74
CA ALA A 164 18.20 -28.96 -12.37
C ALA A 164 17.68 -27.59 -12.80
N VAL A 165 18.47 -26.54 -12.56
CA VAL A 165 18.12 -25.16 -12.96
C VAL A 165 18.01 -25.03 -14.47
N ARG A 166 18.92 -25.67 -15.22
CA ARG A 166 18.85 -25.71 -16.68
C ARG A 166 17.55 -26.34 -17.18
N GLU A 167 17.12 -27.45 -16.58
CA GLU A 167 15.89 -28.13 -16.94
C GLU A 167 14.63 -27.33 -16.55
N ASP A 168 14.63 -26.71 -15.38
CA ASP A 168 13.53 -25.84 -14.94
C ASP A 168 13.35 -24.64 -15.87
N TRP A 169 14.46 -23.99 -16.23
CA TRP A 169 14.47 -22.87 -17.18
C TRP A 169 14.02 -23.31 -18.57
N PHE A 170 14.39 -24.51 -19.02
CA PHE A 170 13.89 -25.06 -20.26
C PHE A 170 12.37 -25.28 -20.23
N ARG A 171 11.82 -25.86 -19.16
CA ARG A 171 10.36 -26.02 -18.99
C ARG A 171 9.63 -24.68 -18.98
N GLU A 172 10.22 -23.67 -18.36
CA GLU A 172 9.70 -22.30 -18.35
C GLU A 172 9.72 -21.70 -19.77
N TYR A 173 10.78 -21.89 -20.53
CA TYR A 173 10.87 -21.48 -21.93
C TYR A 173 9.79 -22.13 -22.81
N LEU A 174 9.55 -23.44 -22.64
CA LEU A 174 8.45 -24.13 -23.36
C LEU A 174 7.07 -23.58 -23.00
N LYS A 175 6.86 -23.18 -21.74
CA LYS A 175 5.63 -22.52 -21.31
C LYS A 175 5.47 -21.16 -22.00
N ILE A 176 6.54 -20.37 -22.09
CA ILE A 176 6.54 -19.08 -22.81
C ILE A 176 6.17 -19.29 -24.28
N LEU A 177 6.77 -20.27 -24.97
CA LEU A 177 6.41 -20.60 -26.37
C LEU A 177 4.94 -21.02 -26.52
N LYS A 178 4.40 -21.76 -25.55
CA LYS A 178 2.98 -22.16 -25.54
C LYS A 178 2.06 -20.95 -25.38
N ASP A 179 2.42 -20.01 -24.51
CA ASP A 179 1.64 -18.81 -24.23
C ASP A 179 1.75 -17.77 -25.36
N GLU A 180 2.93 -17.60 -25.97
CA GLU A 180 3.13 -16.75 -27.16
C GLU A 180 2.26 -17.21 -28.33
N ARG A 181 2.23 -18.51 -28.63
CA ARG A 181 1.36 -19.07 -29.67
C ARG A 181 -0.13 -18.93 -29.35
N LYS A 182 -0.52 -18.99 -28.07
CA LYS A 182 -1.90 -18.74 -27.65
C LYS A 182 -2.30 -17.28 -27.91
N ARG A 183 -1.42 -16.34 -27.55
CA ARG A 183 -1.61 -14.89 -27.79
C ARG A 183 -1.63 -14.55 -29.28
N GLU A 184 -0.77 -15.17 -30.09
CA GLU A 184 -0.78 -15.01 -31.55
C GLU A 184 -2.11 -15.46 -32.16
N LYS A 185 -2.63 -16.62 -31.74
CA LYS A 185 -3.96 -17.10 -32.16
C LYS A 185 -5.10 -16.18 -31.73
N GLU A 186 -5.02 -15.57 -30.54
CA GLU A 186 -6.01 -14.58 -30.07
C GLU A 186 -5.94 -13.32 -30.92
N ARG A 187 -4.74 -12.79 -31.20
CA ARG A 187 -4.54 -11.64 -32.10
C ARG A 187 -5.01 -11.90 -33.54
N ASP A 188 -4.79 -13.10 -34.06
CA ASP A 188 -5.28 -13.48 -35.40
C ASP A 188 -6.80 -13.58 -35.45
N ARG A 189 -7.44 -14.03 -34.36
CA ARG A 189 -8.91 -14.00 -34.24
C ARG A 189 -9.42 -12.56 -34.19
N GLU A 190 -8.81 -11.70 -33.38
CA GLU A 190 -9.16 -10.28 -33.31
C GLU A 190 -8.99 -9.57 -34.66
N ARG A 191 -7.90 -9.86 -35.39
CA ARG A 191 -7.69 -9.35 -36.75
C ARG A 191 -8.77 -9.84 -37.72
N ARG A 192 -9.09 -11.14 -37.72
CA ARG A 192 -10.15 -11.72 -38.57
C ARG A 192 -11.53 -11.14 -38.24
N ASP A 193 -11.82 -10.88 -36.96
CA ASP A 193 -13.07 -10.27 -36.54
C ASP A 193 -13.14 -8.79 -36.95
N LYS A 194 -12.01 -8.08 -36.95
CA LYS A 194 -11.91 -6.71 -37.47
C LYS A 194 -12.10 -6.67 -39.00
N ASP A 195 -11.45 -7.56 -39.74
CA ASP A 195 -11.60 -7.67 -41.20
C ASP A 195 -13.03 -8.05 -41.62
N ARG A 196 -13.72 -8.89 -40.82
CA ARG A 196 -15.14 -9.21 -41.03
C ARG A 196 -16.05 -8.01 -40.81
N ARG A 197 -15.75 -7.15 -39.83
CA ARG A 197 -16.49 -5.89 -39.62
C ARG A 197 -16.27 -4.91 -40.79
N ASP A 198 -15.04 -4.80 -41.29
CA ASP A 198 -14.68 -3.92 -42.41
C ASP A 198 -15.28 -4.40 -43.74
N LYS A 199 -15.34 -5.72 -43.98
CA LYS A 199 -16.04 -6.30 -45.15
C LYS A 199 -17.57 -6.21 -45.07
N GLY A 200 -18.15 -6.16 -43.87
CA GLY A 200 -19.59 -5.94 -43.68
C GLY A 200 -20.06 -4.56 -44.13
N GLU A 201 -19.17 -3.57 -44.12
CA GLU A 201 -19.45 -2.19 -44.56
C GLU A 201 -19.32 -1.97 -46.08
N LYS A 202 -18.61 -2.87 -46.80
CA LYS A 202 -18.41 -2.78 -48.26
C LYS A 202 -19.37 -3.64 -49.10
N GLY A 203 -20.37 -4.27 -48.48
CA GLY A 203 -21.31 -5.19 -49.13
C GLY A 203 -22.48 -4.54 -49.88
N ASP A 204 -22.55 -3.21 -49.99
CA ASP A 204 -23.61 -2.49 -50.71
C ASP A 204 -23.03 -1.51 -51.72
N ARG A 205 -22.64 -2.02 -52.89
CA ARG A 205 -22.62 -1.31 -54.19
C ARG A 205 -22.21 -2.28 -55.29
N GLY A 206 -23.20 -2.70 -56.06
CA GLY A 206 -23.05 -3.62 -57.17
C GLY A 206 -22.38 -3.04 -58.42
N ASP A 207 -21.88 -4.00 -59.20
CA ASP A 207 -22.13 -4.19 -60.64
C ASP A 207 -21.47 -3.26 -61.69
N LYS A 208 -20.48 -3.79 -62.43
CA LYS A 208 -20.58 -4.00 -63.89
C LYS A 208 -19.37 -4.70 -64.52
N GLU A 209 -19.69 -5.64 -65.41
CA GLU A 209 -18.85 -6.45 -66.31
C GLU A 209 -17.99 -5.61 -67.30
N LYS A 210 -16.86 -6.14 -67.79
CA LYS A 210 -16.76 -6.97 -69.03
C LYS A 210 -15.30 -7.19 -69.48
N GLU A 211 -14.97 -8.43 -69.84
CA GLU A 211 -13.76 -8.79 -70.59
C GLU A 211 -13.90 -8.46 -72.08
N THR A 212 -12.83 -8.05 -72.76
CA THR A 212 -12.57 -8.43 -74.16
C THR A 212 -11.08 -8.28 -74.53
N LYS A 213 -10.59 -9.28 -75.24
CA LYS A 213 -9.27 -9.50 -75.86
C LYS A 213 -9.30 -8.84 -77.26
N VAL A 214 -8.29 -8.18 -77.83
CA VAL A 214 -7.14 -8.73 -78.59
C VAL A 214 -6.34 -7.54 -79.18
N GLU A 215 -5.02 -7.57 -78.94
CA GLU A 215 -3.84 -7.19 -79.75
C GLU A 215 -3.69 -5.85 -80.49
N ASN A 216 -2.49 -5.28 -80.23
CA ASN A 216 -1.54 -4.61 -81.11
C ASN A 216 -1.69 -3.10 -81.33
N GLU A 217 -1.01 -2.32 -80.48
CA GLU A 217 -0.17 -1.23 -80.98
C GLU A 217 0.98 -0.97 -79.98
N SER A 218 2.19 -1.12 -80.51
CA SER A 218 3.46 -1.16 -79.83
C SER A 218 3.98 0.24 -79.49
N GLU A 219 4.71 0.32 -78.37
CA GLU A 219 5.66 1.38 -77.99
C GLU A 219 5.17 2.62 -77.21
N GLN A 220 3.87 2.76 -76.89
CA GLN A 220 3.40 3.78 -75.93
C GLN A 220 2.99 3.24 -74.54
N ASP A 221 2.70 1.95 -74.42
CA ASP A 221 2.24 1.35 -73.15
C ASP A 221 3.38 1.00 -72.17
N ALA A 222 4.63 0.88 -72.63
CA ALA A 222 5.76 0.58 -71.75
C ALA A 222 6.23 1.81 -70.95
N GLU A 223 6.00 3.02 -71.46
CA GLU A 223 6.34 4.28 -70.77
C GLU A 223 5.29 4.65 -69.71
N THR A 224 4.01 4.43 -70.01
CA THR A 224 2.89 4.65 -69.07
C THR A 224 2.83 3.59 -67.96
N ASP A 225 3.15 2.32 -68.23
CA ASP A 225 3.29 1.31 -67.17
C ASP A 225 4.51 1.58 -66.26
N ALA A 226 5.64 2.04 -66.82
CA ALA A 226 6.82 2.39 -66.03
C ALA A 226 6.61 3.65 -65.17
N GLU A 227 5.83 4.63 -65.64
CA GLU A 227 5.39 5.78 -64.85
C GLU A 227 4.39 5.38 -63.75
N GLN A 228 3.41 4.52 -64.06
CA GLN A 228 2.48 3.99 -63.06
C GLN A 228 3.17 3.10 -62.02
N GLU A 229 4.19 2.33 -62.38
CA GLU A 229 5.00 1.56 -61.44
C GLU A 229 5.83 2.47 -60.53
N LYS A 230 6.47 3.52 -61.05
CA LYS A 230 7.19 4.51 -60.25
C LYS A 230 6.25 5.30 -59.32
N GLU A 231 5.03 5.60 -59.75
CA GLU A 231 4.04 6.27 -58.92
C GLU A 231 3.54 5.36 -57.80
N LYS A 232 3.26 4.09 -58.10
CA LYS A 232 2.95 3.04 -57.09
C LYS A 232 4.13 2.81 -56.14
N GLU A 233 5.37 2.91 -56.60
CA GLU A 233 6.56 2.74 -55.75
C GLU A 233 6.78 3.94 -54.83
N LYS A 234 6.55 5.16 -55.32
CA LYS A 234 6.50 6.38 -54.49
C LYS A 234 5.36 6.35 -53.47
N GLU A 235 4.18 5.86 -53.85
CA GLU A 235 3.05 5.69 -52.94
C GLU A 235 3.35 4.65 -51.85
N LYS A 236 3.98 3.53 -52.22
CA LYS A 236 4.47 2.52 -51.26
C LYS A 236 5.53 3.11 -50.34
N ALA A 237 6.48 3.89 -50.86
CA ALA A 237 7.52 4.55 -50.05
C ALA A 237 6.92 5.58 -49.08
N ALA A 238 5.98 6.42 -49.54
CA ALA A 238 5.26 7.39 -48.71
C ALA A 238 4.42 6.70 -47.63
N ARG A 239 3.81 5.55 -47.94
CA ARG A 239 3.06 4.73 -46.97
C ARG A 239 3.98 4.10 -45.92
N VAL A 240 5.17 3.64 -46.31
CA VAL A 240 6.18 3.14 -45.38
C VAL A 240 6.72 4.27 -44.50
N GLU A 241 7.01 5.44 -45.06
CA GLU A 241 7.47 6.62 -44.31
C GLU A 241 6.40 7.14 -43.33
N ALA A 242 5.14 7.21 -43.77
CA ALA A 242 4.02 7.56 -42.91
C ALA A 242 3.84 6.56 -41.76
N SER A 243 4.00 5.26 -42.04
CA SER A 243 3.98 4.21 -41.02
C SER A 243 5.15 4.30 -40.05
N LEU A 244 6.35 4.64 -40.52
CA LEU A 244 7.54 4.82 -39.69
C LEU A 244 7.37 6.04 -38.76
N ARG A 245 6.88 7.14 -39.30
CA ARG A 245 6.61 8.39 -38.55
C ARG A 245 5.49 8.22 -37.53
N GLU A 246 4.46 7.44 -37.85
CA GLU A 246 3.40 7.09 -36.89
C GLU A 246 3.96 6.23 -35.75
N ARG A 247 4.82 5.26 -36.08
CA ARG A 247 5.51 4.43 -35.09
C ARG A 247 6.44 5.26 -34.19
N GLU A 248 7.20 6.20 -34.73
CA GLU A 248 8.02 7.12 -33.94
C GLU A 248 7.19 8.00 -33.00
N LYS A 249 6.06 8.55 -33.48
CA LYS A 249 5.12 9.31 -32.64
C LYS A 249 4.52 8.45 -31.53
N GLU A 250 4.26 7.16 -31.77
CA GLU A 250 3.79 6.22 -30.74
C GLU A 250 4.88 5.93 -29.71
N VAL A 251 6.13 5.73 -30.14
CA VAL A 251 7.28 5.56 -29.24
C VAL A 251 7.51 6.81 -28.38
N GLN A 252 7.40 8.01 -28.96
CA GLN A 252 7.50 9.26 -28.19
C GLN A 252 6.36 9.42 -27.18
N ARG A 253 5.12 9.08 -27.56
CA ARG A 253 3.96 9.12 -26.64
C ARG A 253 4.14 8.15 -25.48
N THR A 254 4.53 6.91 -25.75
CA THR A 254 4.76 5.89 -24.71
C THR A 254 5.93 6.27 -23.79
N LEU A 255 7.02 6.83 -24.33
CA LEU A 255 8.13 7.35 -23.52
C LEU A 255 7.72 8.53 -22.64
N ALA A 256 6.94 9.47 -23.16
CA ALA A 256 6.46 10.62 -22.40
C ALA A 256 5.54 10.20 -21.23
N VAL A 257 4.67 9.21 -21.44
CA VAL A 257 3.86 8.61 -20.37
C VAL A 257 4.75 7.95 -19.33
N HIS A 258 5.70 7.10 -19.75
CA HIS A 258 6.59 6.40 -18.83
C HIS A 258 7.48 7.36 -18.01
N LEU A 259 7.94 8.47 -18.59
CA LEU A 259 8.69 9.49 -17.86
C LEU A 259 7.81 10.20 -16.83
N ARG A 260 6.58 10.58 -17.20
CA ARG A 260 5.61 11.20 -16.29
C ARG A 260 5.24 10.27 -15.14
N ASP A 261 5.02 8.98 -15.42
CA ASP A 261 4.69 7.99 -14.41
C ASP A 261 5.84 7.81 -13.42
N ARG A 262 7.09 7.73 -13.91
CA ARG A 262 8.29 7.66 -13.05
C ARG A 262 8.46 8.91 -12.18
N ASP A 263 8.21 10.09 -12.74
CA ASP A 263 8.33 11.33 -11.98
C ASP A 263 7.20 11.47 -10.94
N ASN A 264 5.98 11.05 -11.28
CA ASN A 264 4.87 10.93 -10.32
C ASN A 264 5.19 9.94 -9.19
N GLU A 265 5.75 8.77 -9.50
CA GLU A 265 6.18 7.79 -8.48
C GLU A 265 7.23 8.38 -7.55
N ARG A 266 8.22 9.10 -8.09
CA ARG A 266 9.25 9.77 -7.30
C ARG A 266 8.65 10.81 -6.34
N GLU A 267 7.73 11.65 -6.82
CA GLU A 267 7.07 12.65 -5.96
C GLU A 267 6.15 12.00 -4.93
N GLN A 268 5.44 10.92 -5.31
CA GLN A 268 4.64 10.14 -4.37
C GLN A 268 5.50 9.54 -3.26
N HIS A 269 6.68 8.99 -3.58
CA HIS A 269 7.59 8.44 -2.58
C HIS A 269 8.10 9.50 -1.60
N LYS A 270 8.41 10.72 -2.08
CA LYS A 270 8.79 11.84 -1.20
C LYS A 270 7.63 12.29 -0.31
N HIS A 271 6.42 12.31 -0.86
CA HIS A 271 5.20 12.64 -0.11
C HIS A 271 4.94 11.58 0.97
N ASP A 272 5.01 10.29 0.61
CA ASP A 272 4.85 9.17 1.54
C ASP A 272 5.90 9.22 2.66
N GLU A 273 7.15 9.53 2.34
CA GLU A 273 8.22 9.73 3.33
C GLU A 273 7.88 10.87 4.30
N ALA A 274 7.39 12.00 3.80
CA ALA A 274 6.92 13.11 4.63
C ALA A 274 5.73 12.70 5.51
N VAL A 275 4.78 11.91 5.00
CA VAL A 275 3.67 11.32 5.78
C VAL A 275 4.21 10.44 6.89
N GLN A 276 5.17 9.55 6.61
CA GLN A 276 5.76 8.66 7.61
C GLN A 276 6.50 9.43 8.70
N HIS A 277 7.30 10.44 8.33
CA HIS A 277 7.96 11.32 9.29
C HIS A 277 6.96 12.06 10.18
N PHE A 278 5.87 12.56 9.59
CA PHE A 278 4.82 13.23 10.36
C PHE A 278 4.10 12.27 11.31
N LYS A 279 3.74 11.06 10.85
CA LYS A 279 3.15 10.01 11.69
C LYS A 279 4.07 9.61 12.86
N ALA A 280 5.37 9.46 12.60
CA ALA A 280 6.35 9.18 13.65
C ALA A 280 6.44 10.32 14.68
N LEU A 281 6.42 11.57 14.21
CA LEU A 281 6.41 12.74 15.08
C LEU A 281 5.16 12.78 15.98
N LEU A 282 4.00 12.49 15.40
CA LEU A 282 2.74 12.38 16.15
C LEU A 282 2.81 11.26 17.19
N ALA A 283 3.33 10.08 16.84
CA ALA A 283 3.47 8.96 17.77
C ALA A 283 4.35 9.30 18.99
N ASP A 284 5.43 10.05 18.78
CA ASP A 284 6.36 10.39 19.86
C ASP A 284 5.83 11.49 20.79
N LEU A 285 5.29 12.57 20.21
CA LEU A 285 4.93 13.79 20.94
C LEU A 285 3.44 13.87 21.31
N VAL A 286 2.56 13.28 20.51
CA VAL A 286 1.11 13.30 20.74
C VAL A 286 0.70 11.95 21.31
N ARG A 287 0.77 11.82 22.64
CA ARG A 287 0.32 10.62 23.38
C ARG A 287 -1.04 10.80 24.06
N ASN A 288 -1.47 12.04 24.20
CA ASN A 288 -2.77 12.38 24.77
C ASN A 288 -3.83 12.46 23.64
N SER A 289 -4.82 11.59 23.70
CA SER A 289 -5.96 11.52 22.79
C SER A 289 -6.93 12.70 22.92
N GLU A 290 -6.78 13.54 23.95
CA GLU A 290 -7.63 14.72 24.17
C GLU A 290 -6.95 16.02 23.72
N LEU A 291 -5.75 15.93 23.12
CA LEU A 291 -5.08 17.09 22.54
C LEU A 291 -5.88 17.63 21.35
N VAL A 292 -6.00 18.95 21.27
CA VAL A 292 -6.59 19.63 20.12
C VAL A 292 -5.49 19.98 19.12
N TRP A 293 -5.79 19.95 17.82
CA TRP A 293 -4.84 20.23 16.75
C TRP A 293 -4.04 21.52 16.97
N ARG A 294 -4.70 22.59 17.42
CA ARG A 294 -4.05 23.89 17.70
C ARG A 294 -2.93 23.77 18.74
N GLU A 295 -3.13 22.97 19.78
CA GLU A 295 -2.15 22.77 20.86
C GLU A 295 -1.06 21.80 20.43
N ALA A 296 -1.45 20.67 19.82
CA ALA A 296 -0.52 19.71 19.26
C ALA A 296 0.42 20.38 18.26
N LYS A 297 -0.10 21.19 17.33
CA LYS A 297 0.69 21.95 16.35
C LYS A 297 1.72 22.86 17.00
N ARG A 298 1.43 23.50 18.13
CA ARG A 298 2.40 24.34 18.85
C ARG A 298 3.54 23.51 19.45
N GLN A 299 3.26 22.28 19.89
CA GLN A 299 4.26 21.36 20.41
C GLN A 299 5.10 20.76 19.27
N LEU A 300 4.44 20.27 18.23
CA LEU A 300 5.07 19.65 17.06
C LEU A 300 6.02 20.62 16.36
N ARG A 301 5.67 21.90 16.21
CA ARG A 301 6.52 22.93 15.59
C ARG A 301 7.85 23.19 16.31
N LYS A 302 7.98 22.79 17.57
CA LYS A 302 9.24 22.93 18.32
C LYS A 302 10.22 21.79 18.02
N ASP A 303 9.73 20.67 17.50
CA ASP A 303 10.56 19.53 17.11
C ASP A 303 11.17 19.76 15.73
N HIS A 304 12.45 19.45 15.60
CA HIS A 304 13.20 19.60 14.36
C HIS A 304 12.59 18.81 13.19
N ARG A 305 11.95 17.67 13.48
CA ARG A 305 11.34 16.80 12.46
C ARG A 305 10.07 17.40 11.86
N TRP A 306 9.53 18.47 12.42
CA TRP A 306 8.40 19.19 11.80
C TRP A 306 8.72 19.67 10.39
N GLU A 307 9.98 20.05 10.13
CA GLU A 307 10.45 20.48 8.82
C GLU A 307 10.52 19.31 7.82
N LEU A 308 10.71 18.07 8.27
CA LEU A 308 10.71 16.89 7.39
C LEU A 308 9.34 16.60 6.78
N ALA A 309 8.27 17.14 7.40
CA ALA A 309 6.92 17.07 6.89
C ALA A 309 6.51 18.33 6.10
N GLU A 310 7.45 19.17 5.66
CA GLU A 310 7.15 20.44 4.97
C GLU A 310 6.37 20.24 3.67
N LEU A 311 6.61 19.14 2.96
CA LEU A 311 5.90 18.74 1.74
C LEU A 311 4.39 18.52 1.94
N LEU A 312 3.95 18.20 3.17
CA LEU A 312 2.53 18.00 3.45
C LEU A 312 1.82 19.32 3.65
N GLU A 313 0.66 19.45 3.02
CA GLU A 313 -0.20 20.61 3.17
C GLU A 313 -0.78 20.72 4.59
N ARG A 314 -1.29 21.90 4.93
CA ARG A 314 -1.85 22.17 6.26
C ARG A 314 -3.03 21.23 6.57
N GLU A 315 -3.91 21.04 5.60
CA GLU A 315 -5.14 20.23 5.74
C GLU A 315 -4.81 18.75 5.88
N GLU A 316 -3.81 18.28 5.14
CA GLU A 316 -3.32 16.92 5.25
C GLU A 316 -2.69 16.62 6.61
N LYS A 317 -1.86 17.53 7.14
CA LYS A 317 -1.32 17.41 8.50
C LYS A 317 -2.41 17.34 9.56
N GLU A 318 -3.48 18.12 9.41
CA GLU A 318 -4.63 18.10 10.32
C GLU A 318 -5.42 16.79 10.22
N LYS A 319 -5.60 16.27 9.00
CA LYS A 319 -6.23 14.96 8.78
C LYS A 319 -5.43 13.83 9.41
N LEU A 320 -4.11 13.80 9.19
CA LEU A 320 -3.22 12.81 9.80
C LEU A 320 -3.20 12.89 11.33
N PHE A 321 -3.30 14.10 11.88
CA PHE A 321 -3.45 14.28 13.33
C PHE A 321 -4.76 13.70 13.85
N THR A 322 -5.89 14.00 13.19
CA THR A 322 -7.20 13.46 13.59
C THR A 322 -7.21 11.94 13.52
N GLU A 323 -6.68 11.36 12.44
CA GLU A 323 -6.52 9.91 12.30
C GLU A 323 -5.67 9.32 13.45
N HIS A 324 -4.56 9.96 13.81
CA HIS A 324 -3.72 9.53 14.92
C HIS A 324 -4.45 9.60 16.27
N ILE A 325 -5.21 10.66 16.54
CA ILE A 325 -6.02 10.80 17.76
C ILE A 325 -7.12 9.74 17.82
N GLU A 326 -7.78 9.44 16.71
CA GLU A 326 -8.75 8.36 16.61
C GLU A 326 -8.11 6.99 16.88
N GLN A 327 -6.94 6.72 16.30
CA GLN A 327 -6.18 5.49 16.54
C GLN A 327 -5.74 5.36 18.00
N LEU A 328 -5.28 6.44 18.63
CA LEU A 328 -4.95 6.45 20.06
C LEU A 328 -6.18 6.20 20.92
N SER A 329 -7.30 6.85 20.61
CA SER A 329 -8.57 6.67 21.32
C SER A 329 -9.07 5.24 21.21
N LYS A 330 -8.96 4.64 20.02
CA LYS A 330 -9.29 3.24 19.76
C LYS A 330 -8.40 2.29 20.56
N LYS A 331 -7.07 2.45 20.52
CA LYS A 331 -6.13 1.62 21.30
C LYS A 331 -6.39 1.71 22.80
N LYS A 332 -6.67 2.91 23.31
CA LYS A 332 -7.03 3.10 24.72
C LYS A 332 -8.35 2.43 25.08
N LYS A 333 -9.37 2.54 24.21
CA LYS A 333 -10.67 1.87 24.34
C LYS A 333 -10.51 0.35 24.38
N GLU A 334 -9.70 -0.21 23.48
CA GLU A 334 -9.37 -1.64 23.45
C GLU A 334 -8.74 -2.08 24.77
N LYS A 335 -7.71 -1.37 25.25
CA LYS A 335 -7.07 -1.66 26.55
C LYS A 335 -8.01 -1.54 27.75
N PHE A 336 -8.95 -0.60 27.70
CA PHE A 336 -9.99 -0.45 28.73
C PHE A 336 -10.99 -1.62 28.69
N ARG A 337 -11.41 -2.06 27.50
CA ARG A 337 -12.29 -3.24 27.34
C ARG A 337 -11.59 -4.55 27.71
N GLU A 338 -10.29 -4.68 27.43
CA GLU A 338 -9.46 -5.80 27.91
C GLU A 338 -9.47 -5.87 29.44
N LEU A 339 -9.25 -4.74 30.12
CA LEU A 339 -9.36 -4.65 31.59
C LEU A 339 -10.74 -5.10 32.08
N LEU A 340 -11.82 -4.66 31.44
CA LEU A 340 -13.18 -5.08 31.82
C LEU A 340 -13.38 -6.59 31.61
N ASN A 341 -12.83 -7.18 30.54
CA ASN A 341 -12.89 -8.62 30.30
C ASN A 341 -12.09 -9.44 31.33
N GLU A 342 -10.97 -8.91 31.84
CA GLU A 342 -10.14 -9.56 32.87
C GLU A 342 -10.76 -9.46 34.27
N THR A 343 -11.70 -8.54 34.48
CA THR A 343 -12.33 -8.32 35.78
C THR A 343 -13.49 -9.30 35.95
N GLN A 344 -13.25 -10.41 36.65
CA GLN A 344 -14.20 -11.53 36.79
C GLN A 344 -15.54 -11.14 37.40
N ASP A 345 -15.58 -10.11 38.24
CA ASP A 345 -16.80 -9.62 38.90
C ASP A 345 -17.69 -8.75 38.00
N VAL A 346 -17.26 -8.44 36.76
CA VAL A 346 -18.06 -7.66 35.80
C VAL A 346 -19.05 -8.58 35.09
N THR A 347 -20.31 -8.50 35.51
CA THR A 347 -21.46 -9.16 34.87
C THR A 347 -22.23 -8.22 33.93
N LEU A 348 -23.14 -8.71 33.09
CA LEU A 348 -23.95 -7.85 32.20
C LEU A 348 -25.00 -7.02 32.96
N SER A 349 -25.24 -7.32 34.23
CA SER A 349 -26.10 -6.54 35.14
C SER A 349 -25.33 -5.60 36.07
N SER A 350 -23.99 -5.59 36.00
CA SER A 350 -23.15 -4.79 36.89
C SER A 350 -23.36 -3.28 36.69
N SER A 351 -23.40 -2.52 37.79
CA SER A 351 -23.46 -1.06 37.70
C SER A 351 -22.07 -0.44 37.53
N TRP A 352 -22.00 0.72 36.88
CA TRP A 352 -20.74 1.44 36.74
C TRP A 352 -20.07 1.75 38.09
N LYS A 353 -20.86 2.03 39.14
CA LYS A 353 -20.33 2.35 40.48
C LYS A 353 -19.59 1.19 41.12
N GLU A 354 -20.06 -0.03 40.90
CA GLU A 354 -19.41 -1.25 41.42
C GLU A 354 -18.14 -1.54 40.65
N VAL A 355 -18.23 -1.58 39.32
CA VAL A 355 -17.08 -1.86 38.44
C VAL A 355 -15.99 -0.82 38.61
N ARG A 356 -16.33 0.47 38.76
CA ARG A 356 -15.37 1.54 39.04
C ARG A 356 -14.53 1.27 40.28
N LYS A 357 -15.11 0.73 41.36
CA LYS A 357 -14.36 0.44 42.59
C LYS A 357 -13.30 -0.63 42.39
N LEU A 358 -13.51 -1.54 41.45
CA LEU A 358 -12.59 -2.63 41.12
C LEU A 358 -11.45 -2.16 40.21
N ILE A 359 -11.75 -1.29 39.23
CA ILE A 359 -10.79 -0.90 38.19
C ILE A 359 -10.07 0.42 38.45
N LYS A 360 -10.44 1.18 39.48
CA LYS A 360 -9.92 2.54 39.76
C LYS A 360 -8.40 2.62 39.88
N ASP A 361 -7.76 1.56 40.36
CA ASP A 361 -6.33 1.50 40.63
C ASP A 361 -5.53 0.97 39.41
N ASP A 362 -6.21 0.47 38.37
CA ASP A 362 -5.55 -0.04 37.17
C ASP A 362 -5.06 1.12 36.27
N PRO A 363 -3.79 1.10 35.80
CA PRO A 363 -3.26 2.13 34.93
C PRO A 363 -4.02 2.32 33.61
N ARG A 364 -4.68 1.29 33.08
CA ARG A 364 -5.48 1.34 31.84
C ARG A 364 -6.74 2.17 32.03
N TYR A 365 -7.34 2.18 33.23
CA TYR A 365 -8.46 3.06 33.56
C TYR A 365 -8.03 4.53 33.54
N SER A 366 -6.98 4.88 34.28
CA SER A 366 -6.46 6.25 34.33
C SER A 366 -5.97 6.75 32.96
N LYS A 367 -5.35 5.87 32.14
CA LYS A 367 -4.84 6.22 30.80
C LYS A 367 -5.92 6.34 29.73
N PHE A 368 -7.07 5.69 29.90
CA PHE A 368 -8.17 5.74 28.94
C PHE A 368 -8.75 7.16 28.84
N SER A 369 -9.17 7.73 29.97
CA SER A 369 -9.79 9.05 30.04
C SER A 369 -9.78 9.56 31.47
N SER A 370 -9.52 10.86 31.65
CA SER A 370 -9.72 11.56 32.93
C SER A 370 -11.20 11.88 33.20
N SER A 371 -12.04 11.86 32.16
CA SER A 371 -13.48 12.09 32.26
C SER A 371 -14.21 10.82 32.69
N GLU A 372 -14.76 10.84 33.90
CA GLU A 372 -15.56 9.73 34.44
C GLU A 372 -16.80 9.44 33.57
N LYS A 373 -17.46 10.49 33.07
CA LYS A 373 -18.63 10.35 32.19
C LYS A 373 -18.31 9.58 30.90
N LYS A 374 -17.09 9.74 30.38
CA LYS A 374 -16.62 9.04 29.18
C LYS A 374 -16.35 7.56 29.48
N CYS A 375 -15.78 7.26 30.64
CA CYS A 375 -15.60 5.88 31.12
C CYS A 375 -16.93 5.17 31.34
N GLU A 376 -17.90 5.84 31.98
CA GLU A 376 -19.24 5.29 32.22
C GLU A 376 -19.97 5.00 30.89
N ARG A 377 -19.88 5.93 29.93
CA ARG A 377 -20.48 5.72 28.60
C ARG A 377 -19.86 4.52 27.90
N GLU A 378 -18.53 4.43 27.89
CA GLU A 378 -17.82 3.31 27.28
C GLU A 378 -18.14 1.98 27.97
N PHE A 379 -18.31 1.98 29.31
CA PHE A 379 -18.77 0.81 30.04
C PHE A 379 -20.19 0.39 29.63
N LYS A 380 -21.13 1.33 29.50
CA LYS A 380 -22.48 1.02 29.01
C LYS A 380 -22.47 0.46 27.59
N ASP A 381 -21.65 1.03 26.71
CA ASP A 381 -21.45 0.52 25.35
C ASP A 381 -20.83 -0.88 25.38
N TYR A 382 -19.85 -1.14 26.26
CA TYR A 382 -19.25 -2.45 26.46
C TYR A 382 -20.27 -3.50 26.91
N ILE A 383 -21.10 -3.19 27.92
CA ILE A 383 -22.16 -4.09 28.39
C ILE A 383 -23.17 -4.35 27.27
N LYS A 384 -23.55 -3.32 26.51
CA LYS A 384 -24.44 -3.48 25.36
C LYS A 384 -23.83 -4.38 24.30
N ASP A 385 -22.57 -4.18 23.93
CA ASP A 385 -21.86 -5.01 22.94
C ASP A 385 -21.74 -6.47 23.39
N LYS A 386 -21.41 -6.68 24.67
CA LYS A 386 -21.39 -8.01 25.29
C LYS A 386 -22.75 -8.67 25.31
N MET A 387 -23.82 -7.92 25.58
CA MET A 387 -25.19 -8.40 25.52
C MET A 387 -25.56 -8.84 24.10
N VAL A 388 -25.21 -8.06 23.08
CA VAL A 388 -25.45 -8.42 21.67
C VAL A 388 -24.70 -9.69 21.30
N ALA A 389 -23.44 -9.83 21.71
CA ALA A 389 -22.64 -11.04 21.48
C ALA A 389 -23.28 -12.27 22.16
N ALA A 390 -23.61 -12.19 23.45
CA ALA A 390 -24.24 -13.29 24.17
C ALA A 390 -25.60 -13.70 23.56
N LYS A 391 -26.40 -12.72 23.11
CA LYS A 391 -27.65 -12.98 22.38
C LYS A 391 -27.41 -13.69 21.05
N ALA A 392 -26.34 -13.35 20.32
CA ALA A 392 -25.98 -14.02 19.08
C ALA A 392 -25.49 -15.45 19.33
N ASP A 393 -24.66 -15.64 20.35
CA ASP A 393 -24.11 -16.94 20.74
C ASP A 393 -25.22 -17.92 21.16
N ILE A 394 -26.24 -17.45 21.89
CA ILE A 394 -27.41 -18.27 22.21
C ILE A 394 -28.24 -18.59 20.96
N ARG A 395 -28.41 -17.65 20.03
CA ARG A 395 -29.13 -17.92 18.77
C ARG A 395 -28.41 -18.99 17.94
N GLU A 396 -27.08 -18.95 17.90
CA GLU A 396 -26.26 -19.96 17.23
C GLU A 396 -26.40 -21.32 17.93
N LEU A 397 -26.29 -21.36 19.25
CA LEU A 397 -26.53 -22.58 20.05
C LEU A 397 -27.92 -23.19 19.78
N LEU A 398 -28.96 -22.37 19.72
CA LEU A 398 -30.33 -22.83 19.43
C LEU A 398 -30.47 -23.37 18.00
N GLN A 399 -29.69 -22.87 17.03
CA GLN A 399 -29.62 -23.42 15.68
C GLN A 399 -28.85 -24.74 15.62
N GLU A 400 -27.77 -24.88 16.38
CA GLU A 400 -26.97 -26.10 16.47
C GLU A 400 -27.71 -27.23 17.21
N THR A 401 -28.61 -26.88 18.13
CA THR A 401 -29.34 -27.84 18.96
C THR A 401 -30.44 -28.54 18.15
N LYS A 402 -30.07 -29.64 17.48
CA LYS A 402 -30.96 -30.43 16.60
C LYS A 402 -32.21 -31.01 17.26
N LEU A 403 -32.27 -31.05 18.59
CA LEU A 403 -33.45 -31.47 19.36
C LEU A 403 -34.57 -30.43 19.31
N ILE A 404 -34.24 -29.18 19.00
CA ILE A 404 -35.20 -28.08 18.87
C ILE A 404 -35.71 -28.07 17.42
N THR A 405 -37.01 -28.23 17.25
CA THR A 405 -37.70 -28.35 15.96
C THR A 405 -38.94 -27.45 15.91
N HIS A 406 -39.58 -27.35 14.74
CA HIS A 406 -40.83 -26.62 14.57
C HIS A 406 -41.99 -27.12 15.46
N LYS A 407 -41.92 -28.36 15.99
CA LYS A 407 -42.93 -28.92 16.91
C LYS A 407 -42.64 -28.64 18.38
N THR A 408 -41.42 -28.20 18.68
CA THR A 408 -40.96 -28.02 20.06
C THR A 408 -41.78 -26.97 20.80
N LEU A 409 -42.27 -25.92 20.13
CA LEU A 409 -43.16 -24.94 20.74
C LEU A 409 -44.51 -25.54 21.16
N THR A 410 -45.10 -26.38 20.31
CA THR A 410 -46.35 -27.10 20.63
C THR A 410 -46.15 -28.05 21.80
N MET A 411 -45.03 -28.78 21.83
CA MET A 411 -44.66 -29.66 22.95
C MET A 411 -44.50 -28.89 24.27
N VAL A 412 -43.90 -27.69 24.23
CA VAL A 412 -43.76 -26.83 25.41
C VAL A 412 -45.12 -26.29 25.89
N LYS A 413 -46.06 -25.99 24.99
CA LYS A 413 -47.43 -25.59 25.34
C LYS A 413 -48.25 -26.73 25.96
N GLU A 414 -48.01 -27.97 25.54
CA GLU A 414 -48.74 -29.16 26.00
C GLU A 414 -48.13 -29.80 27.26
N ASN A 415 -46.83 -29.59 27.52
CA ASN A 415 -46.10 -30.18 28.64
C ASN A 415 -45.23 -29.14 29.36
N GLU A 416 -45.62 -28.78 30.58
CA GLU A 416 -44.89 -27.84 31.45
C GLU A 416 -43.45 -28.30 31.77
N GLY A 417 -43.16 -29.60 31.68
CA GLY A 417 -41.82 -30.16 31.88
C GLY A 417 -40.89 -30.03 30.67
N ALA A 418 -41.43 -29.90 29.46
CA ALA A 418 -40.63 -29.89 28.23
C ALA A 418 -39.70 -28.67 28.13
N MET A 419 -40.12 -27.51 28.65
CA MET A 419 -39.28 -26.32 28.71
C MET A 419 -38.06 -26.56 29.62
N LYS A 420 -38.26 -27.19 30.78
CA LYS A 420 -37.16 -27.50 31.72
C LYS A 420 -36.15 -28.46 31.10
N GLU A 421 -36.60 -29.46 30.35
CA GLU A 421 -35.69 -30.38 29.64
C GLU A 421 -34.83 -29.66 28.60
N ILE A 422 -35.42 -28.72 27.84
CA ILE A 422 -34.69 -27.89 26.87
C ILE A 422 -33.66 -27.01 27.60
N GLU A 423 -34.05 -26.35 28.69
CA GLU A 423 -33.13 -25.55 29.50
C GLU A 423 -31.97 -26.40 30.05
N GLU A 424 -32.22 -27.61 30.55
CA GLU A 424 -31.17 -28.53 31.04
C GLU A 424 -30.21 -29.00 29.94
N ILE A 425 -30.69 -29.15 28.70
CA ILE A 425 -29.83 -29.43 27.56
C ILE A 425 -28.95 -28.22 27.24
N LEU A 426 -29.55 -27.03 27.18
CA LEU A 426 -28.83 -25.80 26.85
C LEU A 426 -27.81 -25.39 27.91
N LYS A 427 -28.07 -25.68 29.21
CA LYS A 427 -27.12 -25.45 30.32
C LYS A 427 -25.79 -26.20 30.19
N LYS A 428 -25.70 -27.22 29.33
CA LYS A 428 -24.44 -27.93 29.07
C LYS A 428 -23.47 -27.11 28.23
N ASP A 429 -23.95 -26.09 27.52
CA ASP A 429 -23.12 -25.19 26.71
C ASP A 429 -22.81 -23.90 27.49
N LYS A 430 -21.54 -23.51 27.49
CA LYS A 430 -21.05 -22.31 28.17
C LYS A 430 -21.75 -21.04 27.69
N ARG A 431 -22.11 -20.94 26.40
CA ARG A 431 -22.80 -19.78 25.79
C ARG A 431 -24.15 -19.50 26.46
N TYR A 432 -24.84 -20.54 26.92
CA TYR A 432 -26.12 -20.41 27.62
C TYR A 432 -25.95 -19.88 29.05
N LEU A 433 -24.84 -20.24 29.71
CA LEU A 433 -24.51 -19.82 31.08
C LEU A 433 -24.08 -18.35 31.14
N GLU A 434 -23.61 -17.76 30.03
CA GLU A 434 -23.22 -16.35 30.01
C GLU A 434 -24.39 -15.39 30.33
N LEU A 435 -25.65 -15.79 30.10
CA LEU A 435 -26.85 -15.03 30.48
C LEU A 435 -27.50 -15.51 31.79
N ASP A 436 -26.83 -16.31 32.62
CA ASP A 436 -27.40 -16.85 33.88
C ASP A 436 -27.94 -15.78 34.84
N HIS A 437 -27.32 -14.60 34.82
CA HIS A 437 -27.67 -13.49 35.68
C HIS A 437 -28.87 -12.66 35.16
N ILE A 438 -29.40 -12.98 33.97
CA ILE A 438 -30.62 -12.37 33.40
C ILE A 438 -31.49 -13.49 32.79
N PRO A 439 -32.13 -14.32 33.63
CA PRO A 439 -32.87 -15.50 33.17
C PRO A 439 -34.09 -15.15 32.30
N GLU A 440 -34.72 -13.99 32.54
CA GLU A 440 -35.89 -13.51 31.79
C GLU A 440 -35.57 -13.29 30.31
N GLU A 441 -34.49 -12.55 30.01
CA GLU A 441 -34.02 -12.31 28.63
C GLU A 441 -33.64 -13.61 27.92
N ARG A 442 -33.05 -14.56 28.65
CA ARG A 442 -32.69 -15.86 28.08
C ARG A 442 -33.93 -16.68 27.72
N GLN A 443 -34.94 -16.70 28.59
CA GLN A 443 -36.21 -17.36 28.30
C GLN A 443 -36.92 -16.69 27.12
N GLU A 444 -36.92 -15.36 27.03
CA GLU A 444 -37.47 -14.63 25.89
C GLU A 444 -36.76 -14.99 24.58
N LEU A 445 -35.44 -15.12 24.57
CA LEU A 445 -34.68 -15.54 23.38
C LEU A 445 -35.03 -16.96 22.93
N VAL A 446 -35.15 -17.90 23.88
CA VAL A 446 -35.52 -19.30 23.57
C VAL A 446 -36.95 -19.33 23.03
N MET A 447 -37.89 -18.67 23.70
CA MET A 447 -39.29 -18.61 23.29
C MET A 447 -39.45 -17.94 21.92
N GLY A 448 -38.80 -16.80 21.69
CA GLY A 448 -38.81 -16.12 20.40
C GLY A 448 -38.26 -16.98 19.26
N TYR A 449 -37.20 -17.76 19.52
CA TYR A 449 -36.69 -18.71 18.54
C TYR A 449 -37.67 -19.86 18.25
N LEU A 450 -38.32 -20.40 19.27
CA LEU A 450 -39.36 -21.43 19.12
C LEU A 450 -40.56 -20.93 18.31
N GLU A 451 -41.00 -19.68 18.53
CA GLU A 451 -42.04 -19.04 17.74
C GLU A 451 -41.64 -18.86 16.28
N ASP A 452 -40.40 -18.45 16.03
CA ASP A 452 -39.86 -18.31 14.68
C ASP A 452 -39.76 -19.65 13.95
N LEU A 453 -39.42 -20.73 14.66
CA LEU A 453 -39.42 -22.09 14.10
C LEU A 453 -40.83 -22.61 13.79
N GLU A 454 -41.80 -22.37 14.67
CA GLU A 454 -43.21 -22.72 14.44
C GLU A 454 -43.75 -21.97 13.20
N LYS A 455 -43.42 -20.68 13.05
CA LYS A 455 -43.78 -19.87 11.87
C LYS A 455 -43.10 -20.34 10.59
N ARG A 456 -41.83 -20.77 10.66
CA ARG A 456 -41.08 -21.27 9.49
C ARG A 456 -41.54 -22.66 9.04
N GLY A 457 -42.10 -23.46 9.94
CA GLY A 457 -42.56 -24.81 9.64
C GLY A 457 -41.41 -25.79 9.38
N PRO A 458 -41.70 -27.00 8.84
CA PRO A 458 -40.68 -28.00 8.57
C PRO A 458 -39.66 -27.51 7.53
N PRO A 459 -38.37 -27.87 7.65
CA PRO A 459 -37.36 -27.48 6.67
C PRO A 459 -37.74 -27.99 5.28
N PRO A 460 -37.61 -27.18 4.22
CA PRO A 460 -37.97 -27.59 2.87
C PRO A 460 -37.11 -28.79 2.43
N PRO A 461 -37.66 -29.72 1.63
CA PRO A 461 -36.91 -30.87 1.14
C PRO A 461 -35.69 -30.40 0.33
N PRO A 462 -34.58 -31.15 0.32
CA PRO A 462 -33.31 -30.78 -0.34
C PRO A 462 -33.42 -30.57 -1.86
N THR A 463 -34.58 -30.85 -2.45
CA THR A 463 -34.91 -30.66 -3.87
C THR A 463 -35.65 -29.34 -4.17
N ALA A 464 -36.02 -28.55 -3.16
CA ALA A 464 -36.71 -27.28 -3.35
C ALA A 464 -35.70 -26.13 -3.49
N SER A 465 -35.58 -25.56 -4.69
CA SER A 465 -34.85 -24.30 -4.91
C SER A 465 -35.58 -23.14 -4.22
N GLU A 466 -34.84 -22.25 -3.55
CA GLU A 466 -35.39 -21.14 -2.77
C GLU A 466 -36.38 -20.28 -3.58
N PRO A 467 -37.61 -20.02 -3.07
CA PRO A 467 -38.48 -19.03 -3.69
C PRO A 467 -37.91 -17.64 -3.42
N SER A 468 -37.66 -16.90 -4.50
CA SER A 468 -37.22 -15.50 -4.48
C SER A 468 -38.11 -14.67 -3.54
N ARG A 469 -37.54 -14.18 -2.43
CA ARG A 469 -38.23 -13.28 -1.51
C ARG A 469 -38.54 -11.97 -2.23
N ARG A 470 -39.82 -11.73 -2.53
CA ARG A 470 -40.33 -10.41 -2.86
C ARG A 470 -40.14 -9.51 -1.64
N SER A 471 -39.29 -8.49 -1.77
CA SER A 471 -39.16 -7.40 -0.81
C SER A 471 -40.50 -6.67 -0.70
N THR A 472 -41.14 -6.74 0.46
CA THR A 472 -42.25 -5.83 0.81
C THR A 472 -41.65 -4.51 1.32
N LYS A 473 -42.20 -3.41 0.80
CA LYS A 473 -41.89 -2.02 1.15
C LYS A 473 -42.07 -1.72 2.63
#